data_AF-A0A2V7MEP3-F1
#
_entry.id   AF-A0A2V7MEP3-F1
#
_cell.length_a   1.000
_cell.length_b   1.000
_cell.length_c   1.000
_cell.angle_alpha   90.00
_cell.angle_beta   90.00
_cell.angle_gamma   90.00
#
_symmetry.space_group_name_H-M   'P 1'
#
loop_
_entity.id
_entity.type
_entity.pdbx_description
1 polymer ?
#
loop_
_entity_poly.entity_id
_entity_poly.type
_entity_poly.pdbx_seq_one_letter_code
_entity_poly.pdbx_strand_id
1 'polypeptide(L)'
;MHLGPVSFSAFLAIAPIALSAQQQASLGVGAGVVRYAGGSSFSALTLAPAAQRFTTATYLGASGAVSWLEGGAAALQGRGDIWAALPWRARGTRIAISSTLAASWRSDGIGSASGLMVFEAARSNFALGAGVISGVIEHEPGVEALRLRARGWWQADPTPVQLSLTTEATHLLGVWYTDVVGGLTYDGSRTVASMWVTGRFSGTYGSAGAASASLQYFVTPTIAVEAAGGNYLRDPFQGLPRAGFVSGGIRLFAARRAMAVTTAPARVVLQPLVAIPRGGDTVVVRFRMPGAHSVAIAGSWNDWKPDKLTGLGGDIWERALRLPRGTYYFNLVVDGREWVVPSGIATISDGMGGQIAVLNVL
;
A
#
# COMPACT_ATOMS: atom_id res chain seq x y z
N MET A 1 13.97 10.77 -36.43
CA MET A 1 14.18 9.90 -35.25
C MET A 1 12.83 9.73 -34.58
N HIS A 2 12.16 8.59 -34.78
CA HIS A 2 10.93 8.28 -34.05
C HIS A 2 11.32 7.93 -32.62
N LEU A 3 11.01 8.82 -31.67
CA LEU A 3 11.15 8.56 -30.24
C LEU A 3 10.17 7.43 -29.89
N GLY A 4 10.70 6.31 -29.39
CA GLY A 4 9.88 5.19 -28.92
C GLY A 4 8.95 5.59 -27.77
N PRO A 5 7.99 4.72 -27.40
CA PRO A 5 7.01 4.98 -26.35
C PRO A 5 7.71 5.43 -25.06
N VAL A 6 7.20 6.49 -24.46
CA VAL A 6 7.80 7.18 -23.31
C VAL A 6 7.06 6.81 -22.04
N SER A 7 7.78 6.40 -21.00
CA SER A 7 7.17 6.20 -19.69
C SER A 7 7.10 7.52 -18.92
N PHE A 8 5.89 7.90 -18.53
CA PHE A 8 5.61 8.98 -17.59
C PHE A 8 5.32 8.45 -16.18
N SER A 9 5.61 7.17 -15.89
CA SER A 9 5.67 6.62 -14.52
C SER A 9 6.71 7.33 -13.65
N ALA A 10 7.46 8.25 -14.23
CA ALA A 10 8.30 9.25 -13.63
C ALA A 10 7.55 10.40 -12.92
N PHE A 11 6.35 10.79 -13.37
CA PHE A 11 5.63 11.88 -12.71
C PHE A 11 4.91 11.43 -11.45
N LEU A 12 4.72 10.12 -11.33
CA LEU A 12 4.14 9.46 -10.19
C LEU A 12 5.12 8.40 -9.77
N ALA A 13 5.91 8.72 -8.74
CA ALA A 13 6.19 7.64 -7.82
C ALA A 13 4.86 6.95 -7.53
N ILE A 14 4.76 5.69 -7.91
CA ILE A 14 3.78 4.78 -7.36
C ILE A 14 4.23 4.60 -5.91
N ALA A 15 4.00 5.63 -5.11
CA ALA A 15 4.02 5.52 -3.68
C ALA A 15 2.89 4.55 -3.36
N PRO A 16 3.13 3.50 -2.57
CA PRO A 16 2.03 2.72 -2.02
C PRO A 16 1.09 3.71 -1.33
N ILE A 17 -0.11 3.81 -1.89
CA ILE A 17 -1.18 4.62 -1.31
C ILE A 17 -1.45 3.99 0.07
N ALA A 18 -1.43 4.82 1.11
CA ALA A 18 -1.35 4.44 2.52
C ALA A 18 -1.94 3.06 2.86
N LEU A 19 -1.12 2.19 3.45
CA LEU A 19 -1.47 0.84 3.92
C LEU A 19 -2.58 0.87 4.99
N SER A 20 -2.97 2.04 5.49
CA SER A 20 -3.95 2.21 6.56
C SER A 20 -5.42 2.22 6.12
N ALA A 21 -5.74 2.38 4.83
CA ALA A 21 -7.13 2.47 4.36
C ALA A 21 -7.52 1.29 3.47
N GLN A 22 -8.46 0.45 3.93
CA GLN A 22 -9.03 -0.67 3.17
C GLN A 22 -9.61 -0.25 1.82
N GLN A 23 -10.03 1.00 1.66
CA GLN A 23 -10.48 1.60 0.42
C GLN A 23 -10.02 3.06 0.36
N GLN A 24 -9.35 3.46 -0.71
CA GLN A 24 -8.88 4.82 -0.87
C GLN A 24 -8.91 5.24 -2.33
N ALA A 25 -9.45 6.42 -2.59
CA ALA A 25 -9.36 7.10 -3.88
C ALA A 25 -8.62 8.42 -3.69
N SER A 26 -7.89 8.83 -4.72
CA SER A 26 -7.10 10.05 -4.73
C SER A 26 -7.01 10.66 -6.11
N LEU A 27 -6.78 11.97 -6.15
CA LEU A 27 -6.49 12.72 -7.35
C LEU A 27 -5.24 13.58 -7.10
N GLY A 28 -4.18 13.29 -7.83
CA GLY A 28 -2.96 14.08 -7.84
C GLY A 28 -2.98 15.13 -8.95
N VAL A 29 -2.45 16.31 -8.65
CA VAL A 29 -2.09 17.34 -9.64
C VAL A 29 -0.64 17.70 -9.39
N GLY A 30 0.21 17.55 -10.40
CA GLY A 30 1.64 17.78 -10.23
C GLY A 30 2.32 18.18 -11.52
N ALA A 31 3.54 18.66 -11.38
CA ALA A 31 4.43 18.94 -12.48
C ALA A 31 5.77 18.25 -12.24
N GLY A 32 6.59 18.21 -13.26
CA GLY A 32 7.86 17.50 -13.20
C GLY A 32 8.59 17.55 -14.53
N VAL A 33 9.76 16.93 -14.52
CA VAL A 33 10.67 16.92 -15.64
C VAL A 33 11.19 15.50 -15.81
N VAL A 34 11.21 15.03 -17.05
CA VAL A 34 11.84 13.77 -17.43
C VAL A 34 13.03 14.07 -18.32
N ARG A 35 14.12 13.33 -18.10
CA ARG A 35 15.35 13.43 -18.88
C ARG A 35 15.79 12.06 -19.37
N TYR A 36 15.96 11.93 -20.67
CA TYR A 36 16.49 10.71 -21.28
C TYR A 36 18.01 10.66 -21.27
N ALA A 37 18.53 9.44 -21.36
CA ALA A 37 19.94 9.20 -21.58
C ALA A 37 20.48 9.88 -22.85
N GLY A 38 19.63 10.09 -23.87
CA GLY A 38 19.95 10.80 -25.11
C GLY A 38 20.03 12.33 -24.98
N GLY A 39 19.86 12.88 -23.78
CA GLY A 39 20.00 14.32 -23.51
C GLY A 39 18.73 15.15 -23.68
N SER A 40 17.69 14.62 -24.30
CA SER A 40 16.39 15.29 -24.38
C SER A 40 15.68 15.28 -23.02
N SER A 41 14.98 16.38 -22.75
CA SER A 41 14.13 16.55 -21.58
C SER A 41 12.83 17.22 -21.96
N PHE A 42 11.77 16.96 -21.21
CA PHE A 42 10.53 17.72 -21.33
C PHE A 42 9.93 17.91 -19.94
N SER A 43 9.18 18.99 -19.81
CA SER A 43 8.31 19.24 -18.67
C SER A 43 6.90 18.70 -18.97
N ALA A 44 6.20 18.29 -17.92
CA ALA A 44 4.78 17.96 -18.04
C ALA A 44 3.99 18.44 -16.84
N LEU A 45 2.74 18.80 -17.09
CA LEU A 45 1.70 18.92 -16.07
C LEU A 45 0.88 17.63 -16.09
N THR A 46 0.61 17.02 -14.94
CA THR A 46 -0.03 15.71 -14.84
C THR A 46 -1.22 15.74 -13.88
N LEU A 47 -2.36 15.21 -14.34
CA LEU A 47 -3.48 14.78 -13.50
C LEU A 47 -3.41 13.27 -13.29
N ALA A 48 -3.52 12.83 -12.04
CA ALA A 48 -3.20 11.47 -11.63
C ALA A 48 -4.27 10.87 -10.71
N PRO A 49 -5.38 10.37 -11.25
CA PRO A 49 -6.35 9.62 -10.47
C PRO A 49 -5.76 8.27 -10.03
N ALA A 50 -6.01 7.88 -8.78
CA ALA A 50 -5.70 6.54 -8.32
C ALA A 50 -6.72 6.06 -7.29
N ALA A 51 -7.04 4.78 -7.34
CA ALA A 51 -7.95 4.12 -6.41
C ALA A 51 -7.40 2.75 -6.03
N GLN A 52 -7.60 2.37 -4.77
CA GLN A 52 -7.23 1.07 -4.29
C GLN A 52 -8.28 0.52 -3.32
N ARG A 53 -8.30 -0.81 -3.24
CA ARG A 53 -9.04 -1.58 -2.26
C ARG A 53 -8.19 -2.73 -1.79
N PHE A 54 -8.02 -2.85 -0.48
CA PHE A 54 -7.31 -3.93 0.16
C PHE A 54 -8.25 -4.67 1.12
N THR A 55 -8.17 -5.99 1.08
CA THR A 55 -8.78 -6.91 2.03
C THR A 55 -7.74 -7.96 2.44
N THR A 56 -8.14 -8.84 3.33
CA THR A 56 -7.29 -9.90 3.91
C THR A 56 -6.94 -11.01 2.92
N ALA A 57 -7.63 -11.03 1.77
CA ALA A 57 -7.46 -12.00 0.71
C ALA A 57 -7.32 -11.37 -0.68
N THR A 58 -7.55 -10.07 -0.85
CA THR A 58 -7.50 -9.42 -2.16
C THR A 58 -6.91 -8.01 -2.09
N TYR A 59 -6.19 -7.63 -3.14
CA TYR A 59 -5.79 -6.26 -3.41
C TYR A 59 -6.19 -5.91 -4.84
N LEU A 60 -6.77 -4.73 -5.00
CA LEU A 60 -7.11 -4.14 -6.28
C LEU A 60 -6.59 -2.71 -6.27
N GLY A 61 -5.71 -2.38 -7.21
CA GLY A 61 -5.19 -1.04 -7.42
C GLY A 61 -5.44 -0.62 -8.86
N ALA A 62 -5.84 0.63 -9.06
CA ALA A 62 -5.95 1.25 -10.37
C ALA A 62 -5.38 2.66 -10.29
N SER A 63 -4.54 3.02 -11.24
CA SER A 63 -3.97 4.36 -11.36
C SER A 63 -3.94 4.79 -12.82
N GLY A 64 -4.11 6.09 -13.04
CA GLY A 64 -4.00 6.70 -14.35
C GLY A 64 -3.19 7.98 -14.27
N ALA A 65 -2.68 8.41 -15.42
CA ALA A 65 -2.00 9.69 -15.57
C ALA A 65 -2.37 10.30 -16.92
N VAL A 66 -2.85 11.53 -16.90
CA VAL A 66 -3.03 12.37 -18.08
C VAL A 66 -1.99 13.48 -17.97
N SER A 67 -1.05 13.53 -18.90
CA SER A 67 0.05 14.50 -18.90
C SER A 67 0.00 15.39 -20.14
N TRP A 68 0.08 16.70 -19.94
CA TRP A 68 0.25 17.68 -21.00
C TRP A 68 1.72 18.07 -21.09
N LEU A 69 2.27 17.95 -22.28
CA LEU A 69 3.70 18.10 -22.55
C LEU A 69 4.00 19.48 -23.13
N GLU A 70 5.22 19.92 -22.86
CA GLU A 70 5.83 21.03 -23.57
C GLU A 70 5.83 20.74 -25.09
N GLY A 71 5.22 21.62 -25.89
CA GLY A 71 5.01 21.41 -27.32
C GLY A 71 3.59 20.95 -27.72
N GLY A 72 2.65 20.86 -26.77
CA GLY A 72 1.21 20.67 -27.05
C GLY A 72 0.77 19.22 -27.22
N ALA A 73 1.68 18.25 -27.10
CA ALA A 73 1.33 16.83 -27.07
C ALA A 73 0.71 16.43 -25.73
N ALA A 74 -0.14 15.40 -25.75
CA ALA A 74 -0.73 14.79 -24.57
C ALA A 74 -0.31 13.32 -24.46
N ALA A 75 -0.14 12.86 -23.22
CA ALA A 75 0.16 11.47 -22.92
C ALA A 75 -0.85 10.91 -21.92
N LEU A 76 -1.29 9.68 -22.16
CA LEU A 76 -2.16 8.92 -21.28
C LEU A 76 -1.43 7.68 -20.80
N GLN A 77 -1.56 7.38 -19.51
CA GLN A 77 -1.09 6.12 -18.94
C GLN A 77 -2.12 5.55 -17.99
N GLY A 78 -2.17 4.23 -17.92
CA GLY A 78 -3.02 3.49 -17.00
C GLY A 78 -2.28 2.27 -16.45
N ARG A 79 -2.50 1.96 -15.19
CA ARG A 79 -2.02 0.72 -14.55
C ARG A 79 -3.10 0.15 -13.65
N GLY A 80 -3.33 -1.15 -13.77
CA GLY A 80 -4.16 -1.94 -12.88
C GLY A 80 -3.32 -3.03 -12.22
N ASP A 81 -3.46 -3.21 -10.92
CA ASP A 81 -2.81 -4.24 -10.13
C ASP A 81 -3.86 -5.05 -9.39
N ILE A 82 -3.72 -6.37 -9.44
CA ILE A 82 -4.62 -7.32 -8.81
C ILE A 82 -3.77 -8.32 -8.05
N TRP A 83 -4.15 -8.57 -6.80
CA TRP A 83 -3.69 -9.71 -6.03
C TRP A 83 -4.91 -10.42 -5.44
N ALA A 84 -4.95 -11.73 -5.53
CA ALA A 84 -6.02 -12.51 -4.91
C ALA A 84 -5.48 -13.83 -4.37
N ALA A 85 -5.68 -14.08 -3.08
CA ALA A 85 -5.49 -15.37 -2.47
C ALA A 85 -6.64 -16.31 -2.89
N LEU A 86 -6.27 -17.47 -3.43
CA LEU A 86 -7.20 -18.55 -3.73
C LEU A 86 -7.63 -19.26 -2.43
N PRO A 87 -8.80 -19.92 -2.44
CA PRO A 87 -9.33 -20.61 -1.25
C PRO A 87 -8.48 -21.81 -0.82
N TRP A 88 -7.60 -22.31 -1.68
CA TRP A 88 -6.73 -23.44 -1.36
C TRP A 88 -5.57 -23.02 -0.44
N ARG A 89 -5.56 -23.65 0.75
CA ARG A 89 -4.47 -23.60 1.71
C ARG A 89 -3.95 -24.99 2.04
N ALA A 90 -2.63 -25.14 2.05
CA ALA A 90 -1.97 -26.34 2.55
C ALA A 90 -0.79 -25.93 3.44
N ARG A 91 -0.74 -26.43 4.68
CA ARG A 91 0.39 -26.26 5.62
C ARG A 91 0.94 -24.83 5.70
N GLY A 92 0.06 -23.84 5.91
CA GLY A 92 0.45 -22.43 6.04
C GLY A 92 0.85 -21.71 4.74
N THR A 93 0.75 -22.38 3.59
CA THR A 93 0.96 -21.80 2.26
C THR A 93 -0.39 -21.48 1.64
N ARG A 94 -0.57 -20.25 1.15
CA ARG A 94 -1.71 -19.80 0.34
C ARG A 94 -1.29 -19.76 -1.11
N ILE A 95 -2.12 -20.26 -2.01
CA ILE A 95 -1.92 -19.98 -3.43
C ILE A 95 -2.56 -18.63 -3.72
N ALA A 96 -1.89 -17.79 -4.49
CA ALA A 96 -2.37 -16.49 -4.91
C ALA A 96 -2.09 -16.25 -6.39
N ILE A 97 -2.83 -15.31 -6.95
CA ILE A 97 -2.64 -14.81 -8.30
C ILE A 97 -2.30 -13.32 -8.18
N SER A 98 -1.18 -12.94 -8.77
CA SER A 98 -0.77 -11.56 -8.99
C SER A 98 -0.96 -11.22 -10.46
N SER A 99 -1.66 -10.14 -10.79
CA SER A 99 -1.78 -9.63 -12.15
C SER A 99 -1.50 -8.14 -12.20
N THR A 100 -0.78 -7.69 -13.22
CA THR A 100 -0.53 -6.28 -13.50
C THR A 100 -0.83 -6.03 -14.96
N LEU A 101 -1.64 -5.02 -15.25
CA LEU A 101 -1.87 -4.50 -16.58
C LEU A 101 -1.36 -3.07 -16.62
N ALA A 102 -0.62 -2.70 -17.65
CA ALA A 102 -0.19 -1.33 -17.88
C ALA A 102 -0.37 -0.95 -19.34
N ALA A 103 -0.77 0.28 -19.59
CA ALA A 103 -0.89 0.83 -20.93
C ALA A 103 -0.39 2.27 -20.94
N SER A 104 0.18 2.67 -22.07
CA SER A 104 0.61 4.03 -22.33
C SER A 104 0.27 4.42 -23.75
N TRP A 105 -0.07 5.68 -23.96
CA TRP A 105 -0.37 6.24 -25.26
C TRP A 105 0.06 7.70 -25.31
N ARG A 106 0.42 8.17 -26.50
CA ARG A 106 0.78 9.56 -26.75
C ARG A 106 0.10 10.06 -28.01
N SER A 107 -0.30 11.32 -28.00
CA SER A 107 -0.91 11.97 -29.17
C SER A 107 0.06 12.14 -30.34
N ASP A 108 1.36 12.17 -30.06
CA ASP A 108 2.44 12.39 -31.02
C ASP A 108 3.34 11.15 -31.21
N GLY A 109 2.92 10.00 -30.69
CA GLY A 109 3.76 8.82 -30.60
C GLY A 109 2.97 7.51 -30.62
N ILE A 110 3.67 6.45 -30.23
CA ILE A 110 3.20 5.06 -30.33
C ILE A 110 2.59 4.62 -28.99
N GLY A 111 1.47 3.91 -29.05
CA GLY A 111 0.85 3.26 -27.91
C GLY A 111 1.55 1.96 -27.51
N SER A 112 1.52 1.63 -26.23
CA SER A 112 2.03 0.36 -25.72
C SER A 112 1.12 -0.21 -24.63
N ALA A 113 1.10 -1.52 -24.50
CA ALA A 113 0.45 -2.21 -23.40
C ALA A 113 1.29 -3.39 -22.94
N SER A 114 1.21 -3.71 -21.65
CA SER A 114 1.82 -4.92 -21.10
C SER A 114 0.88 -5.55 -20.08
N GLY A 115 0.94 -6.88 -20.01
CA GLY A 115 0.21 -7.68 -19.05
C GLY A 115 1.14 -8.69 -18.40
N LEU A 116 1.06 -8.81 -17.09
CA LEU A 116 1.79 -9.78 -16.30
C LEU A 116 0.80 -10.55 -15.46
N MET A 117 0.91 -11.88 -15.47
CA MET A 117 0.14 -12.75 -14.60
C MET A 117 1.08 -13.77 -13.97
N VAL A 118 1.06 -13.89 -12.65
CA VAL A 118 1.90 -14.80 -11.86
C VAL A 118 1.04 -15.57 -10.89
N PHE A 119 1.16 -16.89 -10.92
CA PHE A 119 0.66 -17.76 -9.87
C PHE A 119 1.76 -17.94 -8.84
N GLU A 120 1.45 -17.69 -7.57
CA GLU A 120 2.44 -17.74 -6.49
C GLU A 120 1.94 -18.52 -5.28
N ALA A 121 2.87 -19.25 -4.67
CA ALA A 121 2.72 -19.85 -3.36
C ALA A 121 3.28 -18.86 -2.33
N ALA A 122 2.40 -18.28 -1.51
CA ALA A 122 2.72 -17.27 -0.52
C ALA A 122 2.63 -17.84 0.92
N ARG A 123 3.58 -17.45 1.75
CA ARG A 123 3.62 -17.63 3.21
C ARG A 123 3.58 -16.26 3.90
N SER A 124 3.84 -16.20 5.20
CA SER A 124 3.73 -14.96 6.00
C SER A 124 4.66 -13.83 5.54
N ASN A 125 5.85 -14.16 5.03
CA ASN A 125 6.91 -13.20 4.70
C ASN A 125 7.60 -13.47 3.36
N PHE A 126 7.08 -14.41 2.57
CA PHE A 126 7.74 -14.88 1.36
C PHE A 126 6.74 -15.46 0.35
N ALA A 127 7.00 -15.27 -0.94
CA ALA A 127 6.23 -15.86 -2.02
C ALA A 127 7.15 -16.30 -3.17
N LEU A 128 6.80 -17.43 -3.79
CA LEU A 128 7.43 -17.92 -5.01
C LEU A 128 6.36 -18.17 -6.05
N GLY A 129 6.61 -17.73 -7.27
CA GLY A 129 5.65 -17.91 -8.35
C GLY A 129 6.29 -17.99 -9.71
N ALA A 130 5.47 -18.44 -10.65
CA ALA A 130 5.78 -18.48 -12.06
C ALA A 130 4.59 -17.94 -12.84
N GLY A 131 4.87 -17.39 -14.00
CA GLY A 131 3.85 -16.75 -14.82
C GLY A 131 4.38 -16.24 -16.13
N VAL A 132 3.56 -15.43 -16.78
CA VAL A 132 3.82 -14.89 -18.12
C VAL A 132 3.73 -13.38 -18.08
N ILE A 133 4.63 -12.74 -18.83
CA ILE A 133 4.54 -11.33 -19.15
C ILE A 133 4.49 -11.18 -20.66
N SER A 134 3.54 -10.37 -21.12
CA SER A 134 3.37 -10.04 -22.52
C SER A 134 3.38 -8.52 -22.70
N GLY A 135 3.87 -8.07 -23.84
CA GLY A 135 3.97 -6.68 -24.22
C GLY A 135 3.62 -6.49 -25.68
N VAL A 136 2.85 -5.45 -25.99
CA VAL A 136 2.53 -5.02 -27.34
C VAL A 136 2.90 -3.55 -27.45
N ILE A 137 3.67 -3.23 -28.48
CA ILE A 137 4.00 -1.87 -28.86
C ILE A 137 3.43 -1.69 -30.26
N GLU A 138 2.73 -0.60 -30.49
CA GLU A 138 2.13 -0.33 -31.79
C GLU A 138 3.20 -0.32 -32.89
N HIS A 139 2.89 -0.97 -34.02
CA HIS A 139 3.79 -1.28 -35.13
C HIS A 139 4.94 -2.26 -34.86
N GLU A 140 5.04 -2.86 -33.67
CA GLU A 140 6.01 -3.91 -33.36
C GLU A 140 5.30 -5.24 -33.08
N PRO A 141 5.94 -6.39 -33.38
CA PRO A 141 5.38 -7.68 -33.01
C PRO A 141 5.29 -7.80 -31.47
N GLY A 142 4.18 -8.35 -30.99
CA GLY A 142 4.01 -8.62 -29.57
C GLY A 142 5.08 -9.58 -29.05
N VAL A 143 5.56 -9.34 -27.84
CA VAL A 143 6.54 -10.19 -27.16
C VAL A 143 5.89 -10.85 -25.95
N GLU A 144 6.29 -12.09 -25.69
CA GLU A 144 5.90 -12.82 -24.50
C GLU A 144 7.13 -13.47 -23.88
N ALA A 145 7.14 -13.55 -22.55
CA ALA A 145 8.21 -14.16 -21.81
C ALA A 145 7.68 -14.90 -20.58
N LEU A 146 8.30 -16.04 -20.30
CA LEU A 146 8.14 -16.71 -19.01
C LEU A 146 8.82 -15.87 -17.92
N ARG A 147 8.15 -15.70 -16.79
CA ARG A 147 8.67 -15.01 -15.61
C ARG A 147 8.59 -15.91 -14.38
N LEU A 148 9.73 -16.10 -13.73
CA LEU A 148 9.82 -16.65 -12.38
C LEU A 148 9.99 -15.50 -11.40
N ARG A 149 9.28 -15.53 -10.28
CA ARG A 149 9.28 -14.46 -9.28
C ARG A 149 9.47 -15.04 -7.89
N ALA A 150 10.40 -14.47 -7.15
CA ALA A 150 10.56 -14.64 -5.71
C ALA A 150 10.33 -13.29 -5.02
N ARG A 151 9.55 -13.26 -3.94
CA ARG A 151 9.33 -12.06 -3.14
C ARG A 151 9.54 -12.39 -1.68
N GLY A 152 10.26 -11.53 -0.97
CA GLY A 152 10.33 -11.51 0.48
C GLY A 152 9.88 -10.15 0.98
N TRP A 153 9.20 -10.12 2.13
CA TRP A 153 8.87 -8.88 2.80
C TRP A 153 9.03 -9.03 4.31
N TRP A 154 9.41 -7.94 4.95
CA TRP A 154 9.59 -7.88 6.38
C TRP A 154 9.09 -6.54 6.92
N GLN A 155 8.34 -6.61 8.00
CA GLN A 155 7.98 -5.49 8.83
C GLN A 155 8.31 -5.88 10.27
N ALA A 156 9.14 -5.08 10.94
CA ALA A 156 9.42 -5.29 12.35
C ALA A 156 8.30 -4.63 13.16
N ASP A 157 7.58 -5.36 14.00
CA ASP A 157 6.58 -4.76 14.88
C ASP A 157 7.28 -4.07 16.07
N PRO A 158 6.89 -2.85 16.48
CA PRO A 158 5.74 -2.04 16.01
C PRO A 158 6.13 -0.92 15.01
N THR A 159 7.10 -1.14 14.13
CA THR A 159 7.64 -0.09 13.25
C THR A 159 6.75 0.18 12.02
N PRO A 160 6.65 1.46 11.59
CA PRO A 160 5.96 1.85 10.35
C PRO A 160 6.78 1.54 9.08
N VAL A 161 7.87 0.78 9.19
CA VAL A 161 8.80 0.51 8.09
C VAL A 161 8.59 -0.91 7.57
N GLN A 162 8.35 -1.01 6.27
CA GLN A 162 8.29 -2.26 5.54
C GLN A 162 9.48 -2.35 4.57
N LEU A 163 10.17 -3.48 4.61
CA LEU A 163 11.19 -3.85 3.65
C LEU A 163 10.62 -4.90 2.71
N SER A 164 11.03 -4.83 1.45
CA SER A 164 10.69 -5.84 0.45
C SER A 164 11.89 -6.12 -0.45
N LEU A 165 11.96 -7.36 -0.91
CA LEU A 165 12.92 -7.82 -1.90
C LEU A 165 12.18 -8.65 -2.92
N THR A 166 12.28 -8.30 -4.18
CA THR A 166 11.69 -9.05 -5.28
C THR A 166 12.77 -9.41 -6.28
N THR A 167 12.84 -10.68 -6.65
CA THR A 167 13.74 -11.18 -7.69
C THR A 167 12.90 -11.78 -8.80
N GLU A 168 13.11 -11.33 -10.03
CA GLU A 168 12.38 -11.80 -11.22
C GLU A 168 13.36 -12.28 -12.28
N ALA A 169 13.29 -13.56 -12.64
CA ALA A 169 14.00 -14.10 -13.79
C ALA A 169 13.06 -14.15 -14.99
N THR A 170 13.42 -13.51 -16.09
CA THR A 170 12.60 -13.44 -17.30
C THR A 170 13.36 -14.00 -18.49
N HIS A 171 12.72 -14.90 -19.24
CA HIS A 171 13.27 -15.45 -20.49
C HIS A 171 12.63 -14.78 -21.69
N LEU A 172 13.33 -13.82 -22.29
CA LEU A 172 12.81 -13.00 -23.38
C LEU A 172 13.69 -13.19 -24.62
N LEU A 173 13.08 -13.55 -25.75
CA LEU A 173 13.75 -13.70 -27.05
C LEU A 173 15.02 -14.57 -26.99
N GLY A 174 14.95 -15.68 -26.25
CA GLY A 174 16.06 -16.64 -26.11
C GLY A 174 17.16 -16.24 -25.12
N VAL A 175 16.97 -15.15 -24.37
CA VAL A 175 17.95 -14.66 -23.39
C VAL A 175 17.31 -14.53 -22.01
N TRP A 176 18.04 -14.98 -20.98
CA TRP A 176 17.67 -14.74 -19.60
C TRP A 176 18.22 -13.40 -19.11
N TYR A 177 17.38 -12.67 -18.39
CA TYR A 177 17.83 -11.60 -17.51
C TYR A 177 17.13 -11.71 -16.15
N THR A 178 17.80 -11.19 -15.13
CA THR A 178 17.30 -11.20 -13.75
C THR A 178 17.20 -9.78 -13.23
N ASP A 179 16.00 -9.41 -12.79
CA ASP A 179 15.74 -8.16 -12.08
C ASP A 179 15.72 -8.42 -10.58
N VAL A 180 16.49 -7.64 -9.81
CA VAL A 180 16.49 -7.64 -8.35
C VAL A 180 16.05 -6.27 -7.89
N VAL A 181 14.92 -6.21 -7.16
CA VAL A 181 14.29 -4.99 -6.68
C VAL A 181 14.27 -5.00 -5.15
N GLY A 182 15.04 -4.12 -4.53
CA GLY A 182 14.95 -3.81 -3.11
C GLY A 182 13.98 -2.64 -2.89
N GLY A 183 13.12 -2.76 -1.90
CA GLY A 183 12.12 -1.75 -1.56
C GLY A 183 12.09 -1.43 -0.07
N LEU A 184 11.97 -0.15 0.25
CA LEU A 184 11.70 0.35 1.59
C LEU A 184 10.49 1.25 1.54
N THR A 185 9.51 1.00 2.39
CA THR A 185 8.31 1.82 2.55
C THR A 185 8.21 2.25 4.01
N TYR A 186 7.93 3.52 4.23
CA TYR A 186 7.59 4.09 5.53
C TYR A 186 6.15 4.60 5.46
N ASP A 187 5.29 4.12 6.36
CA ASP A 187 3.90 4.57 6.48
C ASP A 187 3.67 5.09 7.91
N GLY A 188 3.99 6.36 8.11
CA GLY A 188 3.77 7.08 9.37
C GLY A 188 2.53 7.97 9.31
N SER A 189 2.11 8.49 10.45
CA SER A 189 0.85 9.25 10.60
C SER A 189 0.67 10.47 9.68
N ARG A 190 1.76 11.17 9.35
CA ARG A 190 1.76 12.32 8.43
C ARG A 190 2.60 12.11 7.19
N THR A 191 3.41 11.06 7.14
CA THR A 191 4.42 10.90 6.11
C THR A 191 4.34 9.50 5.53
N VAL A 192 4.21 9.41 4.21
CA VAL A 192 4.49 8.17 3.47
C VAL A 192 5.76 8.40 2.69
N ALA A 193 6.71 7.48 2.78
CA ALA A 193 7.89 7.52 1.92
C ALA A 193 8.13 6.14 1.33
N SER A 194 8.63 6.09 0.09
CA SER A 194 9.05 4.83 -0.50
C SER A 194 10.36 5.01 -1.25
N MET A 195 11.21 4.00 -1.21
CA MET A 195 12.44 3.93 -1.98
C MET A 195 12.53 2.58 -2.65
N TRP A 196 12.93 2.58 -3.92
CA TRP A 196 13.13 1.39 -4.73
C TRP A 196 14.51 1.43 -5.36
N VAL A 197 15.20 0.30 -5.33
CA VAL A 197 16.49 0.11 -6.01
C VAL A 197 16.38 -1.15 -6.86
N THR A 198 16.62 -1.02 -8.15
CA THR A 198 16.51 -2.09 -9.12
C THR A 198 17.84 -2.33 -9.81
N GLY A 199 18.32 -3.58 -9.80
CA GLY A 199 19.42 -4.05 -10.63
C GLY A 199 18.91 -5.06 -11.65
N ARG A 200 19.17 -4.84 -12.93
CA ARG A 200 18.97 -5.82 -14.01
C ARG A 200 20.31 -6.43 -14.37
N PHE A 201 20.39 -7.75 -14.35
CA PHE A 201 21.58 -8.52 -14.68
C PHE A 201 21.31 -9.39 -15.92
N SER A 202 22.13 -9.23 -16.94
CA SER A 202 22.09 -10.06 -18.16
C SER A 202 23.51 -10.29 -18.65
N GLY A 203 23.84 -11.54 -18.97
CA GLY A 203 25.12 -11.88 -19.59
C GLY A 203 25.26 -11.33 -21.01
N THR A 204 24.15 -11.09 -21.70
CA THR A 204 24.12 -10.66 -23.11
C THR A 204 23.97 -9.15 -23.26
N TYR A 205 23.09 -8.52 -22.48
CA TYR A 205 22.75 -7.09 -22.61
C TYR A 205 23.48 -6.18 -21.62
N GLY A 206 24.36 -6.75 -20.79
CA GLY A 206 25.02 -6.05 -19.69
C GLY A 206 24.08 -5.78 -18.51
N SER A 207 24.68 -5.30 -17.41
CA SER A 207 23.95 -5.00 -16.18
C SER A 207 23.58 -3.52 -16.10
N ALA A 208 22.38 -3.21 -15.60
CA ALA A 208 21.88 -1.85 -15.46
C ALA A 208 21.23 -1.62 -14.09
N GLY A 209 21.31 -0.38 -13.60
CA GLY A 209 20.77 0.01 -12.30
C GLY A 209 19.79 1.18 -12.39
N ALA A 210 18.79 1.16 -11.52
CA ALA A 210 17.86 2.26 -11.30
C ALA A 210 17.53 2.42 -9.82
N ALA A 211 17.26 3.64 -9.41
CA ALA A 211 16.77 3.94 -8.09
C ALA A 211 15.69 5.02 -8.16
N SER A 212 14.66 4.90 -7.34
CA SER A 212 13.63 5.93 -7.21
C SER A 212 13.23 6.11 -5.76
N ALA A 213 12.85 7.33 -5.42
CA ALA A 213 12.38 7.69 -4.10
C ALA A 213 11.12 8.56 -4.22
N SER A 214 10.25 8.44 -3.23
CA SER A 214 9.02 9.21 -3.13
C SER A 214 8.74 9.60 -1.69
N LEU A 215 8.11 10.76 -1.54
CA LEU A 215 7.71 11.32 -0.27
C LEU A 215 6.33 11.97 -0.45
N GLN A 216 5.40 11.61 0.42
CA GLN A 216 4.11 12.27 0.58
C GLN A 216 4.00 12.78 2.01
N TYR A 217 3.80 14.08 2.16
CA TYR A 217 3.59 14.73 3.45
C TYR A 217 2.17 15.27 3.55
N PHE A 218 1.39 14.73 4.50
CA PHE A 218 0.00 15.10 4.73
C PHE A 218 -0.06 16.39 5.52
N VAL A 219 -0.39 17.47 4.82
CA VAL A 219 -0.65 18.80 5.40
C VAL A 219 -1.99 18.80 6.13
N THR A 220 -2.96 18.06 5.59
CA THR A 220 -4.26 17.79 6.23
C THR A 220 -4.60 16.30 6.10
N PRO A 221 -5.63 15.77 6.79
CA PRO A 221 -6.04 14.37 6.64
C PRO A 221 -6.40 13.97 5.21
N THR A 222 -6.70 14.92 4.31
CA THR A 222 -7.14 14.66 2.94
C THR A 222 -6.23 15.28 1.88
N ILE A 223 -5.17 15.99 2.27
CA ILE A 223 -4.29 16.70 1.34
C ILE A 223 -2.84 16.38 1.69
N ALA A 224 -2.11 15.83 0.72
CA ALA A 224 -0.68 15.63 0.81
C ALA A 224 0.07 16.44 -0.25
N VAL A 225 1.25 16.92 0.13
CA VAL A 225 2.27 17.41 -0.81
C VAL A 225 3.17 16.24 -1.15
N GLU A 226 3.46 16.06 -2.44
CA GLU A 226 4.24 14.94 -2.95
C GLU A 226 5.51 15.44 -3.64
N ALA A 227 6.58 14.68 -3.45
CA ALA A 227 7.81 14.84 -4.19
C ALA A 227 8.36 13.45 -4.55
N ALA A 228 8.84 13.29 -5.77
CA ALA A 228 9.45 12.05 -6.23
C ALA A 228 10.61 12.33 -7.16
N GLY A 229 11.56 11.41 -7.19
CA GLY A 229 12.69 11.52 -8.10
C GLY A 229 13.48 10.23 -8.19
N GLY A 230 14.20 10.10 -9.30
CA GLY A 230 15.04 8.94 -9.54
C GLY A 230 15.16 8.64 -11.02
N ASN A 231 15.35 7.36 -11.33
CA ASN A 231 15.38 6.87 -12.69
C ASN A 231 14.72 5.50 -12.77
N TYR A 232 14.35 5.09 -13.98
CA TYR A 232 13.81 3.76 -14.24
C TYR A 232 14.57 3.09 -15.39
N LEU A 233 14.57 1.76 -15.39
CA LEU A 233 15.23 0.97 -16.43
C LEU A 233 14.40 0.94 -17.71
N ARG A 234 15.04 0.56 -18.81
CA ARG A 234 14.34 0.28 -20.06
C ARG A 234 13.32 -0.84 -19.85
N ASP A 235 12.08 -0.63 -20.28
CA ASP A 235 11.04 -1.66 -20.28
C ASP A 235 10.91 -2.28 -21.68
N PRO A 236 11.32 -3.54 -21.88
CA PRO A 236 11.23 -4.18 -23.18
C PRO A 236 9.79 -4.53 -23.59
N PHE A 237 8.83 -4.61 -22.66
CA PHE A 237 7.44 -4.99 -22.96
C PHE A 237 6.57 -3.82 -23.39
N GLN A 238 6.96 -2.61 -22.99
CA GLN A 238 6.28 -1.37 -23.37
C GLN A 238 7.16 -0.47 -24.25
N GLY A 239 8.40 -0.86 -24.53
CA GLY A 239 9.34 -0.08 -25.34
C GLY A 239 9.88 1.17 -24.64
N LEU A 240 9.71 1.28 -23.33
CA LEU A 240 10.01 2.50 -22.59
C LEU A 240 11.53 2.67 -22.45
N PRO A 241 12.12 3.79 -22.89
CA PRO A 241 13.54 4.02 -22.74
C PRO A 241 13.91 4.33 -21.30
N ARG A 242 15.17 4.11 -20.94
CA ARG A 242 15.72 4.55 -19.65
C ARG A 242 15.61 6.07 -19.54
N ALA A 243 15.04 6.55 -18.44
CA ALA A 243 15.00 7.97 -18.14
C ALA A 243 15.13 8.26 -16.64
N GLY A 244 15.63 9.46 -16.34
CA GLY A 244 15.58 10.07 -15.03
C GLY A 244 14.38 11.01 -14.92
N PHE A 245 13.93 11.26 -13.69
CA PHE A 245 12.81 12.13 -13.43
C PHE A 245 12.89 12.82 -12.08
N VAL A 246 12.19 13.95 -12.01
CA VAL A 246 11.82 14.62 -10.77
C VAL A 246 10.40 15.13 -10.93
N SER A 247 9.56 14.92 -9.93
CA SER A 247 8.19 15.45 -9.90
C SER A 247 7.81 15.97 -8.52
N GLY A 248 6.86 16.88 -8.51
CA GLY A 248 6.26 17.42 -7.30
C GLY A 248 4.81 17.82 -7.55
N GLY A 249 3.99 17.74 -6.52
CA GLY A 249 2.58 18.03 -6.67
C GLY A 249 1.80 17.98 -5.37
N ILE A 250 0.48 18.03 -5.52
CA ILE A 250 -0.48 17.94 -4.44
C ILE A 250 -1.42 16.79 -4.76
N ARG A 251 -1.71 15.95 -3.77
CA ARG A 251 -2.67 14.87 -3.86
C ARG A 251 -3.81 15.07 -2.88
N LEU A 252 -5.02 14.99 -3.42
CA LEU A 252 -6.27 15.01 -2.68
C LEU A 252 -6.74 13.58 -2.47
N PHE A 253 -7.18 13.24 -1.27
CA PHE A 253 -7.70 11.92 -0.90
C PHE A 253 -9.18 12.01 -0.54
N ALA A 254 -9.96 11.05 -1.05
CA ALA A 254 -11.38 10.95 -0.77
C ALA A 254 -11.65 10.52 0.69
N ALA A 255 -10.81 9.62 1.23
CA ALA A 255 -10.87 9.18 2.62
C ALA A 255 -9.90 9.99 3.49
N ARG A 256 -10.34 10.35 4.70
CA ARG A 256 -9.49 11.02 5.69
C ARG A 256 -8.46 10.02 6.22
N ARG A 257 -7.19 10.40 6.17
CA ARG A 257 -6.12 9.66 6.85
C ARG A 257 -6.20 9.90 8.35
N ALA A 258 -6.07 8.82 9.13
CA ALA A 258 -5.90 8.92 10.57
C ALA A 258 -4.53 9.56 10.88
N MET A 259 -4.51 10.88 11.07
CA MET A 259 -3.33 11.58 11.54
C MET A 259 -3.24 11.38 13.05
N ALA A 260 -2.04 11.09 13.55
CA ALA A 260 -1.77 11.08 14.97
C ALA A 260 -2.08 12.48 15.49
N VAL A 261 -3.15 12.60 16.28
CA VAL A 261 -3.38 13.79 17.10
C VAL A 261 -2.16 13.88 18.00
N THR A 262 -1.42 15.00 17.94
CA THR A 262 -0.47 15.33 19.00
C THR A 262 -1.32 15.49 20.25
N THR A 263 -1.48 14.41 21.01
CA THR A 263 -1.90 14.52 22.40
C THR A 263 -0.82 15.38 23.04
N ALA A 264 -1.18 16.62 23.39
CA ALA A 264 -0.46 17.38 24.42
C ALA A 264 -0.09 16.38 25.51
N PRO A 265 1.16 16.35 26.00
CA PRO A 265 1.68 15.25 26.79
C PRO A 265 0.63 14.93 27.84
N ALA A 266 -0.04 13.78 27.65
CA ALA A 266 -0.98 13.30 28.62
C ALA A 266 -0.15 13.22 29.89
N ARG A 267 -0.45 14.08 30.85
CA ARG A 267 0.11 13.99 32.19
C ARG A 267 0.05 12.51 32.51
N VAL A 268 1.21 11.88 32.62
CA VAL A 268 1.33 10.45 32.88
C VAL A 268 0.71 10.25 34.24
N VAL A 269 -0.59 10.01 34.26
CA VAL A 269 -1.28 9.48 35.43
C VAL A 269 -1.20 7.99 35.22
N LEU A 270 -0.09 7.44 35.70
CA LEU A 270 0.06 6.03 36.01
C LEU A 270 -1.19 5.58 36.77
N GLN A 271 -2.11 4.89 36.13
CA GLN A 271 -2.91 3.86 36.78
C GLN A 271 -3.12 2.72 35.77
N PRO A 272 -2.58 1.51 36.02
CA PRO A 272 -2.99 0.34 35.25
C PRO A 272 -4.47 0.09 35.47
N LEU A 273 -5.18 -0.26 34.40
CA LEU A 273 -6.56 -0.77 34.47
C LEU A 273 -6.50 -2.10 35.25
N VAL A 274 -6.65 -2.04 36.57
CA VAL A 274 -6.87 -3.23 37.39
C VAL A 274 -8.35 -3.56 37.26
N ALA A 275 -8.67 -4.72 36.70
CA ALA A 275 -9.99 -5.30 36.83
C ALA A 275 -10.30 -5.41 38.32
N ILE A 276 -11.20 -4.57 38.84
CA ILE A 276 -11.62 -4.64 40.24
C ILE A 276 -12.67 -5.75 40.32
N PRO A 277 -12.38 -6.91 40.95
CA PRO A 277 -13.36 -7.97 41.08
C PRO A 277 -14.48 -7.46 41.98
N ARG A 278 -15.71 -7.36 41.45
CA ARG A 278 -16.91 -7.08 42.25
C ARG A 278 -17.66 -8.38 42.56
N GLY A 279 -16.94 -9.41 43.01
CA GLY A 279 -17.51 -10.72 43.37
C GLY A 279 -18.11 -11.50 42.19
N GLY A 280 -17.70 -12.77 42.05
CA GLY A 280 -18.09 -13.61 40.91
C GLY A 280 -17.38 -13.23 39.60
N ASP A 281 -17.75 -13.88 38.49
CA ASP A 281 -17.17 -13.70 37.14
C ASP A 281 -17.53 -12.35 36.50
N THR A 282 -17.67 -11.26 37.25
CA THR A 282 -18.09 -9.94 36.71
C THR A 282 -16.93 -8.94 36.74
N VAL A 283 -16.56 -8.44 35.56
CA VAL A 283 -15.50 -7.46 35.32
C VAL A 283 -16.09 -6.16 34.84
N VAL A 284 -15.73 -5.04 35.47
CA VAL A 284 -16.13 -3.70 35.01
C VAL A 284 -15.04 -3.15 34.10
N VAL A 285 -15.38 -2.88 32.84
CA VAL A 285 -14.51 -2.23 31.87
C VAL A 285 -14.87 -0.75 31.75
N ARG A 286 -13.85 0.11 31.67
CA ARG A 286 -14.00 1.56 31.50
C ARG A 286 -13.09 2.05 30.40
N PHE A 287 -13.63 2.88 29.51
CA PHE A 287 -12.89 3.48 28.40
C PHE A 287 -13.14 4.97 28.35
N ARG A 288 -12.13 5.72 27.94
CA ARG A 288 -12.28 7.15 27.66
C ARG A 288 -12.30 7.35 26.15
N MET A 289 -13.39 7.90 25.62
CA MET A 289 -13.58 8.15 24.19
C MET A 289 -14.04 9.59 23.96
N PRO A 290 -13.08 10.54 23.82
CA PRO A 290 -13.37 11.94 23.58
C PRO A 290 -14.15 12.14 22.28
N GLY A 291 -15.28 12.84 22.35
CA GLY A 291 -16.09 13.18 21.17
C GLY A 291 -16.94 12.03 20.61
N ALA A 292 -17.00 10.88 21.28
CA ALA A 292 -17.93 9.81 20.92
C ALA A 292 -19.35 10.14 21.39
N HIS A 293 -20.36 9.91 20.55
CA HIS A 293 -21.77 10.06 20.91
C HIS A 293 -22.35 8.74 21.44
N SER A 294 -21.78 7.61 21.02
CA SER A 294 -22.08 6.29 21.58
C SER A 294 -20.87 5.37 21.47
N VAL A 295 -20.71 4.48 22.45
CA VAL A 295 -19.66 3.46 22.46
C VAL A 295 -20.28 2.10 22.80
N ALA A 296 -19.92 1.08 22.05
CA ALA A 296 -20.22 -0.32 22.33
C ALA A 296 -18.93 -1.15 22.38
N ILE A 297 -18.96 -2.30 23.02
CA ILE A 297 -17.86 -3.27 23.08
C ILE A 297 -18.30 -4.56 22.41
N ALA A 298 -17.42 -5.15 21.61
CA ALA A 298 -17.65 -6.45 21.01
C ALA A 298 -16.37 -7.28 21.09
N GLY A 299 -16.50 -8.55 21.42
CA GLY A 299 -15.35 -9.42 21.62
C GLY A 299 -15.67 -10.90 21.54
N SER A 300 -14.67 -11.71 21.86
CA SER A 300 -14.73 -13.17 21.72
C SER A 300 -15.81 -13.83 22.59
N TRP A 301 -16.27 -13.17 23.67
CA TRP A 301 -17.29 -13.71 24.58
C TRP A 301 -18.73 -13.50 24.10
N ASN A 302 -18.97 -12.60 23.15
CA ASN A 302 -20.31 -12.26 22.68
C ASN A 302 -20.45 -12.38 21.16
N ASP A 303 -19.64 -13.24 20.54
CA ASP A 303 -19.60 -13.46 19.09
C ASP A 303 -19.50 -12.15 18.31
N TRP A 304 -18.71 -11.19 18.83
CA TRP A 304 -18.51 -9.88 18.18
C TRP A 304 -19.80 -9.06 17.99
N LYS A 305 -20.85 -9.33 18.76
CA LYS A 305 -22.08 -8.52 18.77
C LYS A 305 -21.85 -7.24 19.60
N PRO A 306 -22.04 -6.03 19.06
CA PRO A 306 -21.83 -4.80 19.82
C PRO A 306 -22.77 -4.69 21.02
N ASP A 307 -22.19 -4.61 22.22
CA ASP A 307 -22.92 -4.38 23.48
C ASP A 307 -22.66 -2.95 23.98
N LYS A 308 -23.72 -2.16 24.20
CA LYS A 308 -23.61 -0.72 24.50
C LYS A 308 -22.99 -0.47 25.87
N LEU A 309 -22.08 0.51 25.94
CA LEU A 309 -21.55 1.04 27.18
C LEU A 309 -22.43 2.18 27.68
N THR A 310 -22.46 2.35 28.99
CA THR A 310 -23.12 3.46 29.67
C THR A 310 -22.13 4.61 29.81
N GLY A 311 -22.49 5.80 29.32
CA GLY A 311 -21.70 7.01 29.53
C GLY A 311 -21.81 7.50 30.98
N LEU A 312 -20.67 7.75 31.63
CA LEU A 312 -20.59 8.28 32.99
C LEU A 312 -20.29 9.79 33.04
N GLY A 313 -20.19 10.45 31.88
CA GLY A 313 -19.73 11.84 31.76
C GLY A 313 -18.21 11.97 31.61
N GLY A 314 -17.73 13.14 31.16
CA GLY A 314 -16.29 13.39 30.97
C GLY A 314 -15.61 12.47 29.94
N ASP A 315 -16.34 12.06 28.90
CA ASP A 315 -15.92 11.10 27.87
C ASP A 315 -15.69 9.66 28.36
N ILE A 316 -16.16 9.31 29.56
CA ILE A 316 -15.99 7.99 30.15
C ILE A 316 -17.19 7.09 29.85
N TRP A 317 -16.91 5.88 29.42
CA TRP A 317 -17.87 4.84 29.07
C TRP A 317 -17.58 3.58 29.89
N GLU A 318 -18.62 2.97 30.46
CA GLU A 318 -18.51 1.81 31.36
C GLU A 318 -19.44 0.66 30.94
N ARG A 319 -18.99 -0.57 31.16
CA ARG A 319 -19.85 -1.76 31.14
C ARG A 319 -19.37 -2.80 32.16
N ALA A 320 -20.32 -3.45 32.83
CA ALA A 320 -20.06 -4.68 33.56
C ALA A 320 -20.24 -5.88 32.62
N LEU A 321 -19.21 -6.71 32.49
CA LEU A 321 -19.18 -7.91 31.66
C LEU A 321 -19.06 -9.13 32.56
N ARG A 322 -19.86 -10.17 32.29
CA ARG A 322 -19.72 -11.45 32.98
C ARG A 322 -18.75 -12.35 32.22
N LEU A 323 -17.48 -12.30 32.60
CA LEU A 323 -16.38 -13.03 31.99
C LEU A 323 -15.70 -13.91 33.05
N PRO A 324 -15.70 -15.24 32.87
CA PRO A 324 -14.84 -16.13 33.63
C PRO A 324 -13.36 -15.73 33.51
N ARG A 325 -12.50 -16.31 34.35
CA ARG A 325 -11.05 -16.13 34.22
C ARG A 325 -10.57 -16.62 32.86
N GLY A 326 -9.77 -15.81 32.18
CA GLY A 326 -9.30 -16.11 30.84
C GLY A 326 -8.80 -14.89 30.08
N THR A 327 -8.24 -15.14 28.90
CA THR A 327 -7.83 -14.11 27.94
C THR A 327 -8.91 -13.95 26.89
N TYR A 328 -9.39 -12.72 26.74
CA TYR A 328 -10.43 -12.34 25.80
C TYR A 328 -9.91 -11.31 24.80
N TYR A 329 -10.49 -11.29 23.61
CA TYR A 329 -10.13 -10.34 22.57
C TYR A 329 -11.34 -9.47 22.24
N PHE A 330 -11.12 -8.18 22.02
CA PHE A 330 -12.22 -7.24 21.79
C PHE A 330 -11.80 -5.99 21.02
N ASN A 331 -12.81 -5.29 20.49
CA ASN A 331 -12.72 -3.94 19.97
C ASN A 331 -13.91 -3.12 20.48
N LEU A 332 -13.84 -1.80 20.30
CA LEU A 332 -14.94 -0.89 20.56
C LEU A 332 -15.62 -0.49 19.26
N VAL A 333 -16.93 -0.30 19.29
CA VAL A 333 -17.73 0.22 18.18
C VAL A 333 -18.22 1.61 18.56
N VAL A 334 -17.64 2.63 17.94
CA VAL A 334 -17.94 4.04 18.19
C VAL A 334 -18.95 4.54 17.16
N ASP A 335 -19.96 5.28 17.64
CA ASP A 335 -21.03 5.87 16.82
C ASP A 335 -21.73 4.86 15.89
N GLY A 336 -21.79 3.60 16.32
CA GLY A 336 -22.45 2.50 15.62
C GLY A 336 -21.78 2.04 14.32
N ARG A 337 -20.62 2.61 13.95
CA ARG A 337 -20.02 2.41 12.62
C ARG A 337 -18.52 2.15 12.61
N GLU A 338 -17.79 2.62 13.62
CA GLU A 338 -16.33 2.61 13.62
C GLU A 338 -15.79 1.59 14.62
N TRP A 339 -14.96 0.66 14.15
CA TRP A 339 -14.28 -0.32 14.99
C TRP A 339 -12.92 0.23 15.43
N VAL A 340 -12.79 0.49 16.72
CA VAL A 340 -11.64 1.15 17.33
C VAL A 340 -10.98 0.22 18.35
N VAL A 341 -9.66 0.15 18.31
CA VAL A 341 -8.87 -0.46 19.37
C VAL A 341 -8.62 0.59 20.45
N PRO A 342 -9.13 0.42 21.68
CA PRO A 342 -8.91 1.39 22.75
C PRO A 342 -7.42 1.57 23.05
N SER A 343 -6.99 2.81 23.15
CA SER A 343 -5.61 3.16 23.51
C SER A 343 -5.30 2.75 24.95
N GLY A 344 -4.06 2.32 25.20
CA GLY A 344 -3.57 2.00 26.55
C GLY A 344 -3.90 0.60 27.05
N ILE A 345 -4.28 -0.30 26.16
CA ILE A 345 -4.55 -1.73 26.44
C ILE A 345 -3.58 -2.57 25.62
N ALA A 346 -3.23 -3.77 26.11
CA ALA A 346 -2.41 -4.71 25.35
C ALA A 346 -3.15 -5.12 24.07
N THR A 347 -2.44 -5.15 22.95
CA THR A 347 -3.00 -5.48 21.63
C THR A 347 -2.22 -6.62 21.00
N ILE A 348 -2.90 -7.45 20.20
CA ILE A 348 -2.25 -8.40 19.30
C ILE A 348 -2.64 -8.09 17.85
N SER A 349 -1.89 -8.63 16.90
CA SER A 349 -2.28 -8.56 15.48
C SER A 349 -3.49 -9.47 15.24
N ASP A 350 -4.49 -8.98 14.50
CA ASP A 350 -5.67 -9.77 14.10
C ASP A 350 -5.40 -10.72 12.91
N GLY A 351 -4.15 -10.75 12.41
CA GLY A 351 -3.73 -11.58 11.27
C GLY A 351 -4.27 -11.09 9.91
N MET A 352 -4.89 -9.91 9.88
CA MET A 352 -5.62 -9.33 8.75
C MET A 352 -5.21 -7.87 8.48
N GLY A 353 -4.18 -7.39 9.18
CA GLY A 353 -3.64 -6.03 9.05
C GLY A 353 -4.25 -5.02 10.03
N GLY A 354 -5.16 -5.47 10.91
CA GLY A 354 -5.68 -4.71 12.02
C GLY A 354 -5.04 -5.12 13.36
N GLN A 355 -5.35 -4.34 14.39
CA GLN A 355 -5.01 -4.68 15.78
C GLN A 355 -6.30 -5.08 16.51
N ILE A 356 -6.16 -5.92 17.53
CA ILE A 356 -7.26 -6.35 18.40
C ILE A 356 -6.82 -6.23 19.85
N ALA A 357 -7.68 -5.65 20.71
CA ALA A 357 -7.35 -5.47 22.12
C ALA A 357 -7.48 -6.78 22.89
N VAL A 358 -6.61 -6.96 23.90
CA VAL A 358 -6.57 -8.11 24.80
C VAL A 358 -7.05 -7.70 26.18
N LEU A 359 -8.02 -8.44 26.72
CA LEU A 359 -8.52 -8.31 28.07
C LEU A 359 -8.20 -9.59 28.85
N ASN A 360 -7.35 -9.47 29.88
CA ASN A 360 -7.06 -10.58 30.79
C ASN A 360 -7.92 -10.46 32.05
N VAL A 361 -8.70 -11.49 32.33
CA VAL A 361 -9.49 -11.64 33.56
C VAL A 361 -8.77 -12.64 34.46
N LEU A 362 -8.21 -12.15 35.57
CA LEU A 362 -7.32 -12.90 36.46
C LEU A 362 -8.00 -13.51 37.69
#